data_AF-A0A5R2MX20-F1
#
_entry.id   AF-A0A5R2MX20-F1
#
_cell.length_a   1.000
_cell.length_b   1.000
_cell.length_c   1.000
_cell.angle_alpha   90.00
_cell.angle_beta   90.00
_cell.angle_gamma   90.00
#
_symmetry.space_group_name_H-M   'P 1'
#
loop_
_entity.id
_entity.type
_entity.pdbx_description
1 polymer ?
#
loop_
_entity_poly.entity_id
_entity_poly.type
_entity_poly.pdbx_seq_one_letter_code
_entity_poly.pdbx_strand_id
1 'polypeptide(L)'
;MVLFAAPALATGMHSGTEGGHEMMTIGQPGMAAKAARTIRISMIENEDGSMAFDPVSVTVKRGETVRLAFTNQGEYDHEFVMDTHEQVMEHKAGME
;
A
#
# COMPACT_ATOMS: atom_id res chain seq x y z
N MET A 1 -11.18 13.84 -45.72
CA MET A 1 -10.87 14.60 -44.49
C MET A 1 -10.54 13.57 -43.42
N VAL A 2 -9.26 13.21 -43.29
CA VAL A 2 -8.82 12.10 -42.43
C VAL A 2 -8.49 12.68 -41.06
N LEU A 3 -9.31 12.35 -40.07
CA LEU A 3 -9.11 12.72 -38.67
C LEU A 3 -8.18 11.67 -38.04
N PHE A 4 -6.92 12.01 -37.81
CA PHE A 4 -6.02 11.20 -37.00
C PHE A 4 -6.39 11.40 -35.53
N ALA A 5 -7.07 10.42 -34.93
CA ALA A 5 -7.18 10.31 -33.49
C ALA A 5 -5.85 9.77 -32.95
N ALA A 6 -5.10 10.60 -32.22
CA ALA A 6 -3.95 10.14 -31.47
C ALA A 6 -4.44 9.26 -30.30
N PRO A 7 -3.82 8.10 -30.02
CA PRO A 7 -4.10 7.38 -28.79
C PRO A 7 -3.59 8.20 -27.61
N ALA A 8 -4.50 8.56 -26.70
CA ALA A 8 -4.11 9.01 -25.37
C ALA A 8 -3.51 7.80 -24.64
N LEU A 9 -2.18 7.71 -24.63
CA LEU A 9 -1.47 6.77 -23.79
C LEU A 9 -1.57 7.28 -22.36
N ALA A 10 -2.52 6.75 -21.60
CA ALA A 10 -2.52 6.85 -20.14
C ALA A 10 -1.35 6.02 -19.63
N THR A 11 -0.17 6.64 -19.50
CA THR A 11 0.96 6.04 -18.81
C THR A 11 0.68 6.11 -17.31
N GLY A 12 -0.02 5.11 -16.77
CA GLY A 12 0.00 4.86 -15.33
C GLY A 12 1.44 4.54 -14.93
N MET A 13 2.11 5.51 -14.32
CA MET A 13 3.44 5.33 -13.74
C MET A 13 3.26 4.48 -12.48
N HIS A 14 3.23 3.15 -12.66
CA HIS A 14 3.65 2.28 -11.59
C HIS A 14 5.15 2.51 -11.43
N SER A 15 5.53 3.28 -10.42
CA SER A 15 6.90 3.33 -9.88
C SER A 15 7.22 1.96 -9.26
N GLY A 16 7.21 0.91 -10.09
CA GLY A 16 7.64 -0.43 -9.77
C GLY A 16 8.81 -0.73 -10.70
N THR A 17 10.01 -0.52 -10.18
CA THR A 17 11.24 -0.84 -10.88
C THR A 17 11.24 -2.32 -11.30
N GLU A 18 11.31 -2.56 -12.61
CA GLU A 18 11.68 -3.88 -13.14
C GLU A 18 13.08 -4.25 -12.61
N GLY A 19 13.19 -5.38 -11.92
CA GLY A 19 14.46 -6.10 -11.83
C GLY A 19 15.32 -5.94 -10.57
N GLY A 20 14.83 -5.35 -9.49
CA GLY A 20 15.53 -5.37 -8.20
C GLY A 20 14.76 -4.61 -7.15
N HIS A 21 14.36 -5.28 -6.06
CA HIS A 21 13.74 -4.61 -4.93
C HIS A 21 14.76 -3.63 -4.33
N GLU A 22 14.66 -2.35 -4.71
CA GLU A 22 15.36 -1.28 -4.00
C GLU A 22 14.97 -1.38 -2.53
N MET A 23 15.96 -1.31 -1.65
CA MET A 23 15.72 -1.30 -0.21
C MET A 23 14.97 -0.01 0.11
N MET A 24 13.67 -0.13 0.37
CA MET A 24 12.88 0.97 0.90
C MET A 24 13.46 1.37 2.26
N THR A 25 13.36 2.65 2.63
CA THR A 25 13.80 3.13 3.95
C THR A 25 13.16 2.34 5.11
N ILE A 26 11.96 1.79 4.88
CA ILE A 26 11.16 1.03 5.84
C ILE A 26 11.41 -0.49 5.81
N GLY A 27 12.31 -1.00 4.98
CA GLY A 27 12.67 -2.42 4.88
C GLY A 27 12.62 -2.97 3.46
N GLN A 28 12.45 -4.29 3.34
CA GLN A 28 12.40 -4.97 2.04
C GLN A 28 11.39 -6.13 2.08
N PRO A 29 10.86 -6.56 0.93
CA PRO A 29 10.01 -7.74 0.86
C PRO A 29 10.69 -8.97 1.49
N GLY A 30 9.96 -9.62 2.40
CA GLY A 30 10.43 -10.81 3.11
C GLY A 30 10.06 -12.12 2.40
N MET A 31 10.75 -13.20 2.77
CA MET A 31 10.37 -14.55 2.35
C MET A 31 9.24 -15.09 3.23
N ALA A 32 8.13 -15.57 2.64
CA ALA A 32 6.98 -16.05 3.40
C ALA A 32 7.33 -17.16 4.41
N ALA A 33 8.24 -18.07 4.05
CA ALA A 33 8.72 -19.15 4.92
C ALA A 33 9.54 -18.65 6.13
N LYS A 34 9.98 -17.39 6.12
CA LYS A 34 10.75 -16.75 7.20
C LYS A 34 9.91 -15.81 8.07
N ALA A 35 8.59 -15.75 7.86
CA ALA A 35 7.73 -14.90 8.66
C ALA A 35 7.71 -15.39 10.13
N ALA A 36 8.11 -14.52 11.05
CA ALA A 36 8.13 -14.81 12.48
C ALA A 36 6.71 -14.86 13.08
N ARG A 37 5.79 -14.03 12.55
CA ARG A 37 4.37 -14.01 12.91
C ARG A 37 3.54 -13.35 11.81
N THR A 38 2.23 -13.56 11.89
CA THR A 38 1.24 -12.87 11.06
C THR A 38 0.53 -11.80 11.89
N ILE A 39 0.49 -10.58 11.36
CA ILE A 39 -0.30 -9.47 11.89
C ILE A 39 -1.54 -9.36 11.02
N ARG A 40 -2.71 -9.60 11.60
CA ARG A 40 -3.99 -9.44 10.93
C ARG A 40 -4.43 -8.00 11.06
N ILE A 41 -4.83 -7.40 9.94
CA ILE A 41 -5.24 -6.00 9.85
C ILE A 41 -6.60 -5.97 9.15
N SER A 42 -7.59 -5.41 9.81
CA SER A 42 -8.92 -5.17 9.24
C SER A 42 -8.96 -3.79 8.64
N MET A 43 -9.52 -3.67 7.44
CA MET A 43 -9.85 -2.39 6.82
C MET A 43 -11.34 -2.18 7.03
N ILE A 44 -11.71 -1.12 7.76
CA ILE A 44 -13.05 -0.88 8.26
C ILE A 44 -13.50 0.54 7.91
N GLU A 45 -14.81 0.74 7.89
CA GLU A 45 -15.44 2.05 7.76
C GLU A 45 -16.13 2.41 9.07
N ASN A 46 -15.89 3.62 9.56
CA ASN A 46 -16.57 4.14 10.73
C ASN A 46 -17.98 4.64 10.35
N GLU A 47 -18.81 4.92 11.35
CA GLU A 47 -20.19 5.41 11.14
C GLU A 47 -20.27 6.73 10.33
N ASP A 48 -19.19 7.52 10.33
CA ASP A 48 -19.08 8.75 9.56
C ASP A 48 -18.57 8.54 8.12
N GLY A 49 -18.38 7.28 7.70
CA GLY A 49 -17.86 6.90 6.40
C GLY A 49 -16.34 7.03 6.28
N SER A 50 -15.62 7.38 7.35
CA SER A 50 -14.16 7.42 7.31
C SER A 50 -13.56 6.02 7.24
N MET A 51 -12.54 5.87 6.39
CA MET A 51 -11.79 4.62 6.24
C MET A 51 -10.69 4.52 7.31
N ALA A 52 -10.59 3.36 7.96
CA ALA A 52 -9.61 3.11 9.01
C ALA A 52 -9.03 1.68 8.93
N PHE A 53 -7.88 1.50 9.60
CA PHE A 53 -7.26 0.20 9.83
C PHE A 53 -7.37 -0.19 11.30
N ASP A 54 -7.65 -1.46 11.59
CA ASP A 54 -7.60 -2.05 12.93
C ASP A 54 -6.64 -3.25 12.96
N PRO A 55 -5.55 -3.21 13.75
CA PRO A 55 -5.18 -2.15 14.69
C PRO A 55 -4.61 -0.90 14.00
N VAL A 56 -4.81 0.27 14.62
CA VAL A 56 -4.27 1.56 14.14
C VAL A 56 -2.75 1.70 14.28
N SER A 57 -2.11 0.80 15.02
CA SER A 57 -0.66 0.79 15.19
C SER A 57 -0.12 -0.64 15.36
N VAL A 58 1.07 -0.85 14.83
CA VAL A 58 1.76 -2.13 14.87
C VAL A 58 3.22 -1.86 15.23
N THR A 59 3.76 -2.63 16.18
CA THR A 59 5.18 -2.57 16.54
C THR A 59 5.89 -3.85 16.10
N VAL A 60 6.98 -3.66 15.36
CA VAL A 60 7.86 -4.74 14.87
C VAL A 60 9.29 -4.54 15.36
N LYS A 61 10.06 -5.62 15.46
CA LYS A 61 11.48 -5.56 15.83
C LYS A 61 12.33 -5.32 14.58
N ARG A 62 13.46 -4.62 14.75
CA ARG A 62 14.45 -4.45 13.68
C ARG A 62 14.91 -5.82 13.17
N GLY A 63 14.83 -6.03 11.85
CA GLY A 63 15.20 -7.29 11.19
C GLY A 63 14.13 -8.39 11.26
N GLU A 64 12.97 -8.14 11.88
CA GLU A 64 11.85 -9.08 11.90
C GLU A 64 11.20 -9.17 10.51
N THR A 65 11.03 -10.39 9.99
CA THR A 65 10.14 -10.62 8.85
C THR A 65 8.74 -10.91 9.39
N VAL A 66 7.78 -10.05 9.07
CA VAL A 66 6.37 -10.23 9.44
C VAL A 66 5.50 -10.43 8.20
N ARG A 67 4.43 -11.20 8.34
CA ARG A 67 3.37 -11.27 7.34
C ARG A 67 2.24 -10.31 7.74
N LEU A 68 1.99 -9.30 6.92
CA LEU A 68 0.80 -8.46 7.06
C LEU A 68 -0.36 -9.13 6.29
N ALA A 69 -1.46 -9.41 6.97
CA ALA A 69 -2.63 -10.06 6.40
C ALA A 69 -3.83 -9.12 6.51
N PHE A 70 -4.15 -8.45 5.41
CA PHE A 70 -5.26 -7.52 5.32
C PHE A 70 -6.57 -8.25 5.05
N THR A 71 -7.66 -7.76 5.62
CA THR A 71 -9.03 -8.19 5.33
C THR A 71 -9.90 -6.95 5.19
N ASN A 72 -10.50 -6.76 4.01
CA ASN A 72 -11.50 -5.71 3.83
C ASN A 72 -12.81 -6.14 4.51
N GLN A 73 -13.26 -5.36 5.49
CA GLN A 73 -14.53 -5.53 6.17
C GLN A 73 -15.48 -4.34 5.92
N GLY A 74 -15.06 -3.35 5.12
CA GLY A 74 -15.87 -2.23 4.65
C GLY A 74 -16.73 -2.59 3.44
N GLU A 75 -17.56 -1.64 3.03
CA GLU A 75 -18.36 -1.70 1.81
C GLU A 75 -17.53 -1.33 0.57
N TYR A 76 -16.58 -0.41 0.72
CA TYR A 76 -15.74 0.13 -0.35
C TYR A 76 -14.37 -0.57 -0.41
N ASP A 77 -13.72 -0.47 -1.57
CA ASP A 77 -12.34 -0.94 -1.71
C ASP A 77 -11.38 -0.03 -0.95
N HIS A 78 -10.58 -0.64 -0.07
CA HIS A 78 -9.51 0.05 0.65
C HIS A 78 -8.16 -0.13 -0.06
N GLU A 79 -7.38 0.94 -0.13
CA GLU A 79 -5.99 0.90 -0.55
C GLU A 79 -5.04 0.90 0.66
N PHE A 80 -3.98 0.11 0.59
CA PHE A 80 -2.91 0.11 1.58
C PHE A 80 -1.59 0.54 0.94
N VAL A 81 -1.01 1.62 1.47
CA VAL A 81 0.30 2.14 1.06
C VAL A 81 1.26 2.04 2.22
N MET A 82 2.46 1.51 1.95
CA MET A 82 3.51 1.32 2.95
C MET A 82 4.76 2.07 2.53
N ASP A 83 5.04 3.18 3.21
CA ASP A 83 6.26 3.97 3.03
C ASP A 83 6.61 4.70 4.34
N THR A 84 7.61 5.57 4.30
CA THR A 84 7.86 6.62 5.28
C THR A 84 6.64 7.53 5.45
N HIS A 85 6.53 8.17 6.62
CA HIS A 85 5.43 9.07 6.91
C HIS A 85 5.30 10.19 5.86
N GLU A 86 6.41 10.78 5.45
CA GLU A 86 6.44 11.87 4.46
C GLU A 86 5.88 11.42 3.10
N GLN A 87 6.35 10.29 2.57
CA GLN A 87 5.84 9.76 1.29
C GLN A 87 4.38 9.32 1.35
N VAL A 88 3.92 8.79 2.48
CA VAL A 88 2.49 8.47 2.68
C VAL A 88 1.63 9.75 2.68
N MET A 89 2.12 10.84 3.28
CA MET A 89 1.40 12.11 3.28
C MET A 89 1.39 12.77 1.88
N GLU A 90 2.46 12.67 1.11
CA GLU A 90 2.48 13.09 -0.29
C GLU A 90 1.51 12.28 -1.15
N HIS A 91 1.51 10.94 -0.98
CA HIS A 91 0.56 10.07 -1.67
C HIS A 91 -0.89 10.50 -1.36
N LYS A 92 -1.21 10.72 -0.08
CA LYS A 92 -2.53 11.20 0.34
C LYS A 92 -2.91 12.53 -0.34
N ALA A 93 -1.98 13.49 -0.37
CA ALA A 93 -2.24 14.80 -0.99
C ALA A 93 -2.50 14.71 -2.50
N GLY A 94 -1.98 13.68 -3.19
CA GLY A 94 -2.24 13.43 -4.61
C GLY A 94 -3.59 12.78 -4.92
N MET A 95 -4.31 12.29 -3.90
CA MET A 95 -5.64 11.66 -4.04
C MET A 95 -6.80 12.62 -3.74
N GLU A 96 -6.51 13.80 -3.17
CA GLU A 96 -7.48 14.88 -2.88
C GLU A 96 -7.73 15.76 -4.12
#